data_AF-A0A258E561-F1
#
_entry.id   AF-A0A258E561-F1
#
_cell.length_a   1.000
_cell.length_b   1.000
_cell.length_c   1.000
_cell.angle_alpha   90.00
_cell.angle_beta   90.00
_cell.angle_gamma   90.00
#
_symmetry.space_group_name_H-M   'P 1'
#
loop_
_entity.id
_entity.type
_entity.pdbx_description
1 polymer ?
#
loop_
_entity_poly.entity_id
_entity_poly.type
_entity_poly.pdbx_seq_one_letter_code
_entity_poly.pdbx_strand_id
1 'polypeptide(L)'
;MAYNLQFGTLLEYWPVFAKGVTITVELILVGGVLGVALGILCAWVRTEGPRVLRPVVSVYVELIRNTPFLIQLFFIFFGLPSIGLSLGEMQAAILAMVVNLGAYSAEIIRAGIEATPRGQYEAGASLAMSRLQTFR
;
A
#
# COMPACT_ATOMS: atom_id res chain seq x y z
N MET A 1 0.03 44.92 7.72
CA MET A 1 1.37 44.32 7.64
C MET A 1 1.61 43.89 6.20
N ALA A 2 2.64 44.43 5.54
CA ALA A 2 3.10 43.92 4.26
C ALA A 2 4.18 42.86 4.54
N TYR A 3 3.92 41.60 4.16
CA TYR A 3 4.93 40.54 4.25
C TYR A 3 5.93 40.71 3.11
N ASN A 4 7.22 40.67 3.42
CA ASN A 4 8.30 40.59 2.43
C ASN A 4 8.84 39.16 2.42
N LEU A 5 8.43 38.37 1.42
CA LEU A 5 8.87 36.99 1.26
C LEU A 5 10.25 36.95 0.60
N GLN A 6 11.20 36.26 1.23
CA GLN A 6 12.58 36.13 0.75
C GLN A 6 12.85 34.69 0.31
N PHE A 7 12.56 34.38 -0.96
CA PHE A 7 12.79 33.04 -1.52
C PHE A 7 14.23 32.80 -1.99
N GLY A 8 15.01 33.87 -2.21
CA GLY A 8 16.39 33.76 -2.71
C GLY A 8 17.31 32.97 -1.76
N THR A 9 17.11 33.09 -0.46
CA THR A 9 17.87 32.36 0.57
C THR A 9 17.60 30.85 0.55
N LEU A 10 16.49 30.40 -0.04
CA LEU A 10 16.19 28.98 -0.18
C LEU A 10 17.12 28.27 -1.16
N LEU A 11 17.71 28.99 -2.13
CA LEU A 11 18.62 28.42 -3.12
C LEU A 11 19.89 27.85 -2.46
N GLU A 12 20.31 28.42 -1.34
CA GLU A 12 21.44 27.90 -0.54
C GLU A 12 21.16 26.48 0.00
N TYR A 13 19.88 26.14 0.21
CA TYR A 13 19.44 24.83 0.69
C TYR A 13 19.08 23.84 -0.43
N TRP A 14 19.36 24.17 -1.70
CA TRP A 14 19.12 23.28 -2.84
C TRP A 14 19.58 21.83 -2.63
N PRO A 15 20.79 21.56 -2.08
CA PRO A 15 21.23 20.18 -1.86
C PRO A 15 20.33 19.40 -0.87
N VAL A 16 19.77 20.08 0.12
CA VAL A 16 18.86 19.47 1.11
C VAL A 16 17.52 19.14 0.45
N PHE A 17 16.98 20.04 -0.37
CA PHE A 17 15.77 19.78 -1.14
C PHE A 17 15.95 18.62 -2.12
N ALA A 18 17.06 18.59 -2.87
CA ALA A 18 17.38 17.50 -3.78
C ALA A 18 17.49 16.15 -3.05
N LYS A 19 18.09 16.14 -1.84
CA LYS A 19 18.13 14.95 -0.99
C LYS A 19 16.72 14.53 -0.53
N GLY A 20 15.88 15.47 -0.10
CA GLY A 20 14.50 15.20 0.30
C GLY A 20 13.65 14.63 -0.84
N VAL A 21 13.79 15.16 -2.05
CA VAL A 21 13.15 14.63 -3.26
C VAL A 21 13.63 13.21 -3.52
N THR A 22 14.93 12.96 -3.47
CA THR A 22 15.51 11.61 -3.66
C THR A 22 14.94 10.61 -2.66
N ILE A 23 14.91 10.95 -1.37
CA ILE A 23 14.34 10.08 -0.32
C ILE A 23 12.85 9.82 -0.57
N THR A 24 12.10 10.85 -0.99
CA THR A 24 10.67 10.72 -1.30
C THR A 24 10.45 9.76 -2.47
N VAL A 25 11.24 9.89 -3.54
CA VAL A 25 11.19 9.00 -4.70
C VAL A 25 11.55 7.57 -4.29
N GLU A 26 12.58 7.38 -3.48
CA GLU A 26 12.97 6.06 -2.97
C GLU A 26 11.85 5.40 -2.16
N LEU A 27 11.23 6.13 -1.23
CA LEU A 27 10.09 5.66 -0.44
C LEU A 27 8.91 5.28 -1.34
N ILE A 28 8.57 6.13 -2.31
CA ILE A 28 7.46 5.86 -3.24
C ILE A 28 7.75 4.65 -4.10
N LEU A 29 8.95 4.50 -4.64
CA LEU A 29 9.28 3.37 -5.50
C LEU A 29 9.30 2.07 -4.70
N VAL A 30 10.03 2.01 -3.59
CA VAL A 30 10.19 0.78 -2.83
C VAL A 30 8.91 0.45 -2.06
N GLY A 31 8.40 1.39 -1.25
CA GLY A 31 7.18 1.22 -0.47
C GLY A 31 5.95 1.08 -1.35
N GLY A 32 5.90 1.82 -2.46
CA GLY A 32 4.83 1.74 -3.44
C GLY A 32 4.75 0.39 -4.14
N VAL A 33 5.87 -0.07 -4.73
CA VAL A 33 5.91 -1.35 -5.45
C VAL A 33 5.60 -2.52 -4.51
N LEU A 34 6.23 -2.55 -3.33
CA LEU A 34 5.99 -3.62 -2.35
C LEU A 34 4.57 -3.56 -1.77
N GLY A 35 4.03 -2.37 -1.51
CA GLY A 35 2.66 -2.17 -1.05
C GLY A 35 1.65 -2.62 -2.10
N VAL A 36 1.81 -2.25 -3.35
CA VAL A 36 0.94 -2.72 -4.45
C VAL A 36 1.05 -4.22 -4.62
N ALA A 37 2.26 -4.80 -4.57
CA ALA A 37 2.45 -6.24 -4.64
C ALA A 37 1.71 -6.98 -3.51
N LEU A 38 1.81 -6.49 -2.28
CA LEU A 38 1.03 -7.00 -1.14
C LEU A 38 -0.47 -6.86 -1.39
N GLY A 39 -0.91 -5.71 -1.93
CA GLY A 39 -2.30 -5.47 -2.29
C GLY A 39 -2.84 -6.46 -3.32
N ILE A 40 -2.07 -6.77 -4.36
CA ILE A 40 -2.42 -7.79 -5.37
C ILE A 40 -2.63 -9.15 -4.71
N LEU A 41 -1.71 -9.56 -3.85
CA LEU A 41 -1.82 -10.85 -3.13
C LEU A 41 -3.06 -10.87 -2.23
N CYS A 42 -3.32 -9.81 -1.47
CA CYS A 42 -4.48 -9.70 -0.60
C CYS A 42 -5.80 -9.69 -1.39
N ALA A 43 -5.87 -8.96 -2.51
CA ALA A 43 -7.03 -8.93 -3.39
C ALA A 43 -7.32 -10.32 -4.01
N TRP A 44 -6.28 -11.01 -4.45
CA TRP A 44 -6.39 -12.37 -4.98
C TRP A 44 -6.92 -13.35 -3.92
N VAL A 45 -6.39 -13.32 -2.70
CA VAL A 45 -6.87 -14.19 -1.60
C VAL A 45 -8.37 -13.97 -1.34
N ARG A 46 -8.83 -12.72 -1.36
CA ARG A 46 -10.23 -12.37 -1.07
C ARG A 46 -11.20 -12.69 -2.20
N THR A 47 -10.73 -12.74 -3.45
CA THR A 47 -11.55 -13.05 -4.63
C THR A 47 -11.55 -14.54 -4.95
N GLU A 48 -10.40 -15.08 -5.38
CA GLU A 48 -10.27 -16.44 -5.91
C GLU A 48 -9.39 -17.37 -5.05
N GLY A 49 -8.66 -16.84 -4.08
CA GLY A 49 -7.73 -17.63 -3.26
C GLY A 49 -8.37 -18.48 -2.15
N PRO A 50 -7.54 -19.19 -1.36
CA PRO A 50 -7.98 -20.17 -0.37
C PRO A 50 -8.92 -19.58 0.68
N ARG A 51 -10.07 -20.22 0.90
CA ARG A 51 -11.10 -19.75 1.85
C ARG A 51 -10.59 -19.58 3.28
N VAL A 52 -9.61 -20.36 3.70
CA VAL A 52 -9.00 -20.32 5.04
C VAL A 52 -8.22 -19.03 5.29
N LEU A 53 -7.60 -18.45 4.25
CA LEU A 53 -6.79 -17.23 4.38
C LEU A 53 -7.63 -15.94 4.31
N ARG A 54 -8.86 -16.02 3.78
CA ARG A 54 -9.77 -14.88 3.65
C ARG A 54 -10.01 -14.13 4.96
N PRO A 55 -10.38 -14.76 6.09
CA PRO A 55 -10.62 -14.03 7.34
C PRO A 55 -9.36 -13.28 7.81
N VAL A 56 -8.18 -13.89 7.70
CA VAL A 56 -6.91 -13.26 8.10
C VAL A 56 -6.64 -12.00 7.27
N VAL A 57 -6.78 -12.10 5.94
CA VAL A 57 -6.57 -10.95 5.05
C VAL A 57 -7.64 -9.88 5.26
N SER A 58 -8.90 -10.26 5.48
CA SER A 58 -9.98 -9.30 5.78
C SER A 58 -9.69 -8.52 7.06
N VAL A 59 -9.30 -9.20 8.14
CA VAL A 59 -8.93 -8.56 9.42
C VAL A 59 -7.76 -7.60 9.22
N TYR A 60 -6.70 -8.02 8.51
CA TYR A 60 -5.59 -7.13 8.17
C TYR A 60 -6.06 -5.88 7.41
N VAL A 61 -6.83 -6.05 6.33
CA VAL A 61 -7.30 -4.91 5.51
C VAL A 61 -8.19 -3.97 6.32
N GLU A 62 -9.11 -4.50 7.11
CA GLU A 62 -10.02 -3.71 7.94
C GLU A 62 -9.26 -2.95 9.02
N LEU A 63 -8.40 -3.61 9.79
CA LEU A 63 -7.63 -2.96 10.86
C LEU A 63 -6.76 -1.83 10.33
N ILE A 64 -6.04 -2.07 9.23
CA ILE A 64 -5.10 -1.10 8.68
C ILE A 64 -5.81 0.08 8.03
N ARG A 65 -6.93 -0.12 7.33
CA ARG A 65 -7.72 0.99 6.75
C ARG A 65 -8.42 1.81 7.83
N ASN A 66 -8.76 1.20 8.97
CA ASN A 66 -9.42 1.88 10.09
C ASN A 66 -8.44 2.52 11.10
N THR A 67 -7.12 2.39 10.89
CA THR A 67 -6.10 2.97 11.77
C THR A 67 -5.34 4.09 11.05
N PRO A 68 -5.09 5.25 11.67
CA PRO A 68 -4.31 6.32 11.01
C PRO A 68 -2.90 5.86 10.64
N PHE A 69 -2.46 6.21 9.42
CA PHE A 69 -1.10 5.88 8.94
C PHE A 69 -0.01 6.35 9.92
N LEU A 70 -0.17 7.56 10.45
CA LEU A 70 0.79 8.13 11.41
C LEU A 70 0.93 7.25 12.66
N ILE A 71 -0.17 6.71 13.19
CA ILE A 71 -0.15 5.80 14.34
C ILE A 71 0.56 4.49 14.00
N GLN A 72 0.36 3.96 12.79
CA GLN A 72 1.07 2.74 12.32
C GLN A 72 2.58 2.99 12.27
N LEU A 73 3.00 4.14 11.73
CA LEU A 73 4.41 4.53 11.68
C LEU A 73 5.00 4.70 13.09
N PHE A 74 4.29 5.36 14.00
CA PHE A 74 4.72 5.51 15.40
C PHE A 74 4.88 4.15 16.08
N PHE A 75 3.93 3.24 15.91
CA PHE A 75 4.00 1.89 16.47
C PHE A 75 5.20 1.11 15.92
N ILE A 76 5.46 1.22 14.62
CA ILE A 76 6.59 0.53 13.99
C ILE A 76 7.92 1.12 14.47
N PHE A 77 8.05 2.44 14.48
CA PHE A 77 9.33 3.08 14.79
C PHE A 77 9.65 3.14 16.28
N PHE A 78 8.65 3.39 17.15
CA PHE A 78 8.86 3.51 18.60
C PHE A 78 8.32 2.32 19.39
N GLY A 79 7.29 1.64 18.90
CA GLY A 79 6.68 0.48 19.57
C GLY A 79 7.51 -0.80 19.42
N LEU A 80 7.96 -1.14 18.21
CA LEU A 80 8.77 -2.36 17.98
C LEU A 80 10.09 -2.41 18.80
N PRO A 81 10.79 -1.29 19.04
CA PRO A 81 11.95 -1.29 19.94
C PRO A 81 11.65 -1.80 21.35
N SER A 82 10.41 -1.63 21.85
CA SER A 82 10.02 -2.12 23.19
C SER A 82 10.04 -3.64 23.32
N ILE A 83 9.93 -4.36 22.19
CA ILE A 83 10.04 -5.82 22.12
C ILE A 83 11.42 -6.28 21.59
N GLY A 84 12.39 -5.37 21.53
CA GLY A 84 13.77 -5.66 21.11
C GLY A 84 14.04 -5.54 19.62
N LEU A 85 13.07 -5.13 18.80
CA LEU A 85 13.24 -4.98 17.35
C LEU A 85 13.34 -3.50 16.97
N SER A 86 14.56 -3.03 16.70
CA SER A 86 14.81 -1.65 16.30
C SER A 86 15.04 -1.55 14.80
N LEU A 87 14.25 -0.71 14.12
CA LEU A 87 14.35 -0.45 12.69
C LEU A 87 14.96 0.94 12.46
N GLY A 88 15.75 1.08 11.41
CA GLY A 88 16.17 2.41 10.95
C GLY A 88 14.98 3.23 10.43
N GLU A 89 15.10 4.56 10.40
CA GLU A 89 14.04 5.48 9.96
C GLU A 89 13.46 5.11 8.59
N MET A 90 14.34 4.84 7.61
CA MET A 90 13.95 4.42 6.27
C MET A 90 13.21 3.08 6.27
N GLN A 91 13.69 2.09 7.04
CA GLN A 91 13.06 0.77 7.10
C GLN A 91 11.68 0.83 7.75
N ALA A 92 11.53 1.60 8.82
CA ALA A 92 10.25 1.80 9.47
C ALA A 92 9.26 2.53 8.55
N ALA A 93 9.70 3.56 7.85
CA ALA A 93 8.88 4.28 6.87
C ALA A 93 8.43 3.37 5.72
N ILE A 94 9.34 2.58 5.15
CA ILE A 94 9.00 1.61 4.10
C ILE A 94 8.01 0.58 4.62
N LEU A 95 8.26 -0.03 5.79
CA LEU A 95 7.37 -1.04 6.36
C LEU A 95 5.96 -0.49 6.62
N ALA A 96 5.87 0.68 7.24
CA ALA A 96 4.59 1.35 7.46
C ALA A 96 3.87 1.63 6.14
N MET A 97 4.60 2.12 5.13
CA MET A 97 4.05 2.41 3.82
C MET A 97 3.55 1.15 3.11
N VAL A 98 4.31 0.05 3.13
CA VAL A 98 3.92 -1.24 2.53
C VAL A 98 2.67 -1.79 3.20
N VAL A 99 2.65 -1.81 4.54
CA VAL A 99 1.50 -2.30 5.32
C VAL A 99 0.26 -1.49 5.01
N ASN A 100 0.37 -0.16 5.02
CA ASN A 100 -0.77 0.72 4.78
C ASN A 100 -1.26 0.64 3.33
N LEU A 101 -0.36 0.88 2.37
CA LEU A 101 -0.68 0.89 0.96
C LEU A 101 -1.15 -0.49 0.48
N GLY A 102 -0.64 -1.59 1.04
CA GLY A 102 -1.12 -2.94 0.74
C GLY A 102 -2.60 -3.12 1.05
N ALA A 103 -3.07 -2.62 2.19
CA ALA A 103 -4.48 -2.73 2.57
C ALA A 103 -5.39 -1.90 1.66
N TYR A 104 -4.99 -0.67 1.34
CA TYR A 104 -5.75 0.18 0.41
C TYR A 104 -5.72 -0.37 -1.02
N SER A 105 -4.56 -0.80 -1.51
CA SER A 105 -4.40 -1.38 -2.85
C SER A 105 -5.21 -2.67 -2.99
N ALA A 106 -5.27 -3.51 -1.96
CA ALA A 106 -6.10 -4.72 -1.97
C ALA A 106 -7.57 -4.41 -2.24
N GLU A 107 -8.10 -3.33 -1.66
CA GLU A 107 -9.49 -2.92 -1.86
C GLU A 107 -9.73 -2.26 -3.20
N ILE A 108 -8.79 -1.43 -3.68
CA ILE A 108 -8.85 -0.85 -5.02
C ILE A 108 -8.89 -1.96 -6.07
N ILE A 109 -8.00 -2.96 -5.97
CA ILE A 109 -7.91 -4.06 -6.92
C ILE A 109 -9.15 -4.97 -6.82
N ARG A 110 -9.59 -5.33 -5.60
CA ARG A 110 -10.80 -6.14 -5.40
C ARG A 110 -12.03 -5.45 -5.98
N ALA A 111 -12.20 -4.16 -5.72
CA ALA A 111 -13.30 -3.38 -6.28
C ALA A 111 -13.22 -3.29 -7.81
N GLY A 112 -12.01 -3.19 -8.37
CA GLY A 112 -11.79 -3.26 -9.82
C GLY A 112 -12.22 -4.60 -10.42
N ILE A 113 -11.91 -5.72 -9.76
CA ILE A 113 -12.35 -7.06 -10.18
C ILE A 113 -13.89 -7.14 -10.14
N GLU A 114 -14.50 -6.71 -9.03
CA GLU A 114 -15.97 -6.75 -8.84
C GLU A 114 -16.74 -5.83 -9.78
N ALA A 115 -16.10 -4.77 -10.30
CA ALA A 115 -16.71 -3.89 -11.29
C ALA A 115 -16.88 -4.56 -12.67
N THR A 116 -16.24 -5.72 -12.91
CA THR A 116 -16.36 -6.45 -14.18
C THR A 116 -17.78 -6.99 -14.37
N PRO A 117 -18.44 -6.71 -15.51
CA PRO A 117 -19.81 -7.16 -15.75
C PRO A 117 -19.95 -8.68 -15.67
N ARG A 118 -21.01 -9.16 -15.00
CA ARG A 118 -21.31 -10.61 -14.86
C ARG A 118 -21.36 -11.34 -16.21
N GLY A 119 -21.84 -10.67 -17.26
CA GLY A 119 -21.89 -11.22 -18.62
C GLY A 119 -20.53 -11.68 -19.17
N GLN A 120 -19.41 -11.07 -18.74
CA GLN A 120 -18.06 -11.53 -19.12
C GLN A 120 -17.75 -12.90 -18.51
N TYR A 121 -18.11 -13.10 -17.25
CA TYR A 121 -17.94 -14.38 -16.57
C TYR A 121 -18.87 -15.46 -17.15
N GLU A 122 -20.12 -15.10 -17.47
CA GLU A 122 -21.10 -16.00 -18.08
C GLU A 122 -20.70 -16.41 -19.51
N ALA A 123 -20.14 -15.49 -20.29
CA ALA A 123 -19.61 -15.79 -21.63
C ALA A 123 -18.44 -16.78 -21.56
N GLY A 124 -17.48 -16.57 -20.65
CA GLY A 124 -16.38 -17.50 -20.43
C GLY A 124 -16.86 -18.89 -20.01
N ALA A 125 -17.81 -18.96 -19.08
CA ALA A 125 -18.43 -20.23 -18.68
C ALA A 125 -19.15 -20.93 -19.84
N SER A 126 -19.81 -20.17 -20.73
CA SER A 126 -20.48 -20.68 -21.93
C SER A 126 -19.50 -21.27 -22.95
N LEU A 127 -18.25 -20.80 -22.94
CA LEU A 127 -17.14 -21.33 -23.74
C LEU A 127 -16.37 -22.46 -23.02
N ALA A 128 -16.93 -23.02 -21.93
CA ALA A 128 -16.30 -24.04 -21.09
C ALA A 128 -14.94 -23.63 -20.50
N MET A 129 -14.69 -22.34 -20.32
CA MET A 129 -13.49 -21.83 -19.65
C MET A 129 -13.61 -22.05 -18.14
N SER A 130 -12.51 -22.51 -17.52
CA SER A 130 -12.36 -22.53 -16.07
C SER A 130 -12.28 -21.11 -15.50
N ARG A 131 -12.58 -20.92 -14.20
CA ARG A 131 -12.50 -19.58 -13.56
C ARG A 131 -11.17 -18.88 -13.77
N LEU A 132 -10.06 -19.64 -13.72
CA LEU A 132 -8.73 -19.09 -13.94
C LEU A 132 -8.51 -18.70 -15.41
N GLN A 133 -9.10 -19.43 -16.36
CA GLN A 133 -9.05 -19.04 -17.77
C GLN A 133 -9.91 -17.81 -18.04
N THR A 134 -11.08 -17.67 -17.40
CA THR A 134 -11.94 -16.49 -17.53
C THR A 134 -11.33 -15.25 -16.87
N PHE A 135 -10.49 -15.43 -15.85
CA PHE A 135 -9.81 -14.35 -15.14
C PHE A 135 -8.50 -13.89 -15.82
N ARG A 136 -7.83 -14.78 -16.56
CA ARG A 136 -6.56 -14.50 -17.27
C ARG A 136 -6.79 -13.76 -18.58
#